data_AF-A0A7Y5LUC3-F1
#
_entry.id   AF-A0A7Y5LUC3-F1
#
_cell.length_a   1.000
_cell.length_b   1.000
_cell.length_c   1.000
_cell.angle_alpha   90.00
_cell.angle_beta   90.00
_cell.angle_gamma   90.00
#
_symmetry.space_group_name_H-M   'P 1'
#
loop_
_entity.id
_entity.type
_entity.pdbx_description
1 polymer ?
#
loop_
_entity_poly.entity_id
_entity_poly.type
_entity_poly.pdbx_seq_one_letter_code
_entity_poly.pdbx_strand_id
1 'polypeptide(L)'
;MKKKEFEDILNKLAQQLTYEAQKNVFSSSKVFENRVRDILKTLITDSKVEIDYNPHPYAFPDIAVGEYGIEVKFTEKDNWRSVANSVFETFRNKEVVFIYVVFGKMGGLPEVKWQSYQECVIHVRTSHVPRFELEIDAKSSLFEQMKISYDDFSVLPIEKKMRYIREYAKARLKEGERLWWIEEKPEQEHTLPIQVRLYTELSQSEKRKLRAEASLLCPKIVAGSRVKNKYNDVAMYLLTYHGVLASQARDLFSAGSVAMASDSIRGGLYIHRALSDIEDEMINAAKTMEDALFVEYWKESVPPNKRIKRWLELADRNATGWKPSEVLFLNKKL
;
A
#
# COMPACT_ATOMS: atom_id res chain seq x y z
N MET A 1 -10.79 3.62 38.43
CA MET A 1 -11.48 2.38 38.02
C MET A 1 -10.46 1.40 37.47
N LYS A 2 -10.47 0.14 37.91
CA LYS A 2 -9.54 -0.89 37.39
C LYS A 2 -10.00 -1.41 36.02
N LYS A 3 -9.06 -1.91 35.21
CA LYS A 3 -9.34 -2.41 33.85
C LYS A 3 -10.47 -3.44 33.82
N LYS A 4 -10.41 -4.43 34.70
CA LYS A 4 -11.42 -5.49 34.81
C LYS A 4 -12.82 -4.96 35.17
N GLU A 5 -12.89 -3.93 36.03
CA GLU A 5 -14.17 -3.30 36.39
C GLU A 5 -14.79 -2.61 35.17
N PHE A 6 -13.96 -1.97 34.33
CA PHE A 6 -14.43 -1.35 33.10
C PHE A 6 -14.88 -2.38 32.05
N GLU A 7 -14.14 -3.47 31.89
CA GLU A 7 -14.55 -4.60 31.03
C GLU A 7 -15.87 -5.23 31.48
N ASP A 8 -16.12 -5.32 32.80
CA ASP A 8 -17.40 -5.77 33.34
C ASP A 8 -18.55 -4.79 33.03
N ILE A 9 -18.27 -3.49 32.98
CA ILE A 9 -19.24 -2.47 32.51
C ILE A 9 -19.52 -2.66 31.01
N LEU A 10 -18.48 -2.89 30.18
CA LEU A 10 -18.64 -3.16 28.75
C LEU A 10 -19.46 -4.44 28.49
N ASN A 11 -19.28 -5.47 29.31
CA ASN A 11 -20.09 -6.70 29.25
C ASN A 11 -21.58 -6.41 29.48
N LYS A 12 -21.91 -5.65 30.54
CA LYS A 12 -23.30 -5.26 30.84
C LYS A 12 -23.89 -4.38 29.76
N LEU A 13 -23.11 -3.41 29.28
CA LEU A 13 -23.46 -2.50 28.19
C LEU A 13 -23.81 -3.27 26.91
N ALA A 14 -22.94 -4.19 26.48
CA ALA A 14 -23.13 -4.98 25.27
C ALA A 14 -24.34 -5.93 25.38
N GLN A 15 -24.55 -6.56 26.55
CA GLN A 15 -25.72 -7.39 26.82
C GLN A 15 -27.02 -6.59 26.71
N GLN A 16 -27.07 -5.41 27.33
CA GLN A 16 -28.25 -4.55 27.29
C GLN A 16 -28.52 -4.04 25.86
N LEU A 17 -27.51 -3.54 25.17
CA LEU A 17 -27.66 -3.06 23.79
C LEU A 17 -28.05 -4.18 22.83
N THR A 18 -27.56 -5.40 23.02
CA THR A 18 -27.97 -6.58 22.25
C THR A 18 -29.44 -6.89 22.47
N TYR A 19 -29.90 -6.92 23.72
CA TYR A 19 -31.30 -7.14 24.04
C TYR A 19 -32.22 -6.09 23.43
N GLU A 20 -31.81 -4.82 23.47
CA GLU A 20 -32.55 -3.72 22.84
C GLU A 20 -32.58 -3.86 21.31
N ALA A 21 -31.44 -4.13 20.67
CA ALA A 21 -31.32 -4.29 19.22
C ALA A 21 -32.14 -5.47 18.67
N GLN A 22 -32.24 -6.57 19.43
CA GLN A 22 -33.03 -7.74 19.04
C GLN A 22 -34.54 -7.50 19.12
N LYS A 23 -34.97 -6.58 20.00
CA LYS A 23 -36.38 -6.15 20.09
C LYS A 23 -36.73 -5.12 19.02
N ASN A 24 -35.88 -4.12 18.87
CA ASN A 24 -36.02 -3.06 17.89
C ASN A 24 -34.63 -2.61 17.44
N VAL A 25 -34.34 -2.80 16.16
CA VAL A 25 -33.03 -2.45 15.59
C VAL A 25 -32.79 -0.95 15.69
N PHE A 26 -31.55 -0.56 15.96
CA PHE A 26 -31.15 0.83 15.94
C PHE A 26 -31.14 1.35 14.50
N SER A 27 -31.75 2.53 14.29
CA SER A 27 -31.98 3.08 12.94
C SER A 27 -30.79 3.83 12.35
N SER A 28 -29.77 4.16 13.14
CA SER A 28 -28.57 4.84 12.67
C SER A 28 -27.41 4.73 13.65
N SER A 29 -26.19 4.96 13.14
CA SER A 29 -24.98 5.04 13.95
C SER A 29 -25.08 6.07 15.07
N LYS A 30 -25.72 7.23 14.83
CA LYS A 30 -25.81 8.28 15.83
C LYS A 30 -26.77 7.92 16.97
N VAL A 31 -27.89 7.29 16.64
CA VAL A 31 -28.83 6.77 17.65
C VAL A 31 -28.17 5.71 18.51
N PHE A 32 -27.42 4.79 17.89
CA PHE A 32 -26.67 3.77 18.60
C PHE A 32 -25.60 4.37 19.53
N GLU A 33 -24.76 5.28 19.03
CA GLU A 33 -23.72 5.96 19.81
C GLU A 33 -24.29 6.74 21.00
N ASN A 34 -25.38 7.49 20.81
CA ASN A 34 -26.03 8.20 21.91
C ASN A 34 -26.58 7.22 22.96
N ARG A 35 -27.12 6.07 22.51
CA ARG A 35 -27.60 5.03 23.45
C ARG A 35 -26.46 4.41 24.25
N VAL A 36 -25.28 4.22 23.64
CA VAL A 36 -24.07 3.80 24.36
C VAL A 36 -23.75 4.80 25.48
N ARG A 37 -23.78 6.10 25.21
CA ARG A 37 -23.55 7.15 26.22
C ARG A 37 -24.56 7.09 27.36
N ASP A 38 -25.85 6.92 27.05
CA ASP A 38 -26.92 6.87 28.06
C ASP A 38 -26.76 5.69 29.03
N ILE A 39 -26.44 4.51 28.49
CA ILE A 39 -26.24 3.31 29.31
C ILE A 39 -24.96 3.47 30.15
N LEU A 40 -23.87 3.96 29.56
CA LEU A 40 -22.63 4.24 30.31
C LEU A 40 -22.87 5.21 31.46
N LYS A 41 -23.66 6.28 31.25
CA LYS A 41 -24.02 7.25 32.30
C LYS A 41 -24.80 6.61 33.44
N THR A 42 -25.56 5.56 33.15
CA THR A 42 -26.33 4.81 34.15
C THR A 42 -25.46 3.80 34.89
N LEU A 43 -24.53 3.14 34.18
CA LEU A 43 -23.66 2.10 34.75
C LEU A 43 -22.48 2.68 35.55
N ILE A 44 -22.00 3.87 35.19
CA ILE A 44 -20.88 4.55 35.85
C ILE A 44 -21.45 5.51 36.90
N THR A 45 -21.30 5.15 38.17
CA THR A 45 -21.78 5.95 39.31
C THR A 45 -20.74 6.91 39.87
N ASP A 46 -19.51 6.90 39.32
CA ASP A 46 -18.44 7.80 39.75
C ASP A 46 -18.71 9.23 39.25
N SER A 47 -18.97 10.14 40.18
CA SER A 47 -19.30 11.54 39.89
C SER A 47 -18.14 12.32 39.26
N LYS A 48 -16.92 11.78 39.25
CA LYS A 48 -15.76 12.40 38.58
C LYS A 48 -15.68 12.08 37.10
N VAL A 49 -16.48 11.14 36.62
CA VAL A 49 -16.48 10.72 35.21
C VAL A 49 -17.61 11.43 34.50
N GLU A 50 -17.26 12.37 33.64
CA GLU A 50 -18.23 13.08 32.79
C GLU A 50 -18.26 12.46 31.39
N ILE A 51 -19.46 12.07 30.94
CA ILE A 51 -19.67 11.54 29.59
C ILE A 51 -20.10 12.69 28.70
N ASP A 52 -19.21 13.09 27.79
CA ASP A 52 -19.49 14.12 26.80
C ASP A 52 -20.46 13.61 25.72
N TYR A 53 -21.47 14.40 25.40
CA TYR A 53 -22.44 14.15 24.34
C TYR A 53 -22.15 14.95 23.05
N ASN A 54 -21.26 15.94 23.13
CA ASN A 54 -20.88 16.81 22.03
C ASN A 54 -19.35 16.81 21.81
N PRO A 55 -18.73 15.63 21.60
CA PRO A 55 -17.30 15.59 21.32
C PRO A 55 -16.98 16.29 20.00
N HIS A 56 -15.74 16.73 19.86
CA HIS A 56 -15.25 17.27 18.59
C HIS A 56 -15.45 16.23 17.46
N PRO A 57 -15.90 16.62 16.25
CA PRO A 57 -16.26 15.66 15.18
C PRO A 57 -15.13 14.71 14.73
N TYR A 58 -13.89 15.07 15.04
CA TYR A 58 -12.69 14.29 14.71
C TYR A 58 -12.02 13.68 15.95
N ALA A 59 -12.60 13.85 17.14
CA ALA A 59 -12.05 13.31 18.38
C ALA A 59 -11.90 11.79 18.27
N PHE A 60 -10.82 11.28 18.86
CA PHE A 60 -10.61 9.84 18.95
C PHE A 60 -10.13 9.50 20.36
N PRO A 61 -10.75 8.52 21.05
CA PRO A 61 -11.94 7.77 20.66
C PRO A 61 -13.25 8.58 20.79
N ASP A 62 -14.37 8.04 20.28
CA ASP A 62 -15.69 8.69 20.30
C ASP A 62 -16.19 9.04 21.72
N ILE A 63 -15.90 8.19 22.71
CA ILE A 63 -16.29 8.38 24.11
C ILE A 63 -15.05 8.24 24.99
N ALA A 64 -14.74 9.25 25.79
CA ALA A 64 -13.72 9.17 26.82
C ALA A 64 -14.37 8.97 28.20
N VAL A 65 -13.79 8.09 29.01
CA VAL A 65 -14.25 7.68 30.34
C VAL A 65 -13.02 7.58 31.26
N GLY A 66 -12.49 8.73 31.68
CA GLY A 66 -11.20 8.80 32.36
C GLY A 66 -10.07 8.27 31.46
N GLU A 67 -9.30 7.30 31.94
CA GLU A 67 -8.21 6.65 31.18
C GLU A 67 -8.71 5.63 30.14
N TYR A 68 -10.01 5.37 30.08
CA TYR A 68 -10.62 4.43 29.14
C TYR A 68 -11.33 5.18 28.03
N GLY A 69 -11.35 4.59 26.84
CA GLY A 69 -12.06 5.15 25.70
C GLY A 69 -12.80 4.08 24.92
N ILE A 70 -13.92 4.50 24.33
CA ILE A 70 -14.79 3.64 23.52
C ILE A 70 -14.91 4.26 22.14
N GLU A 71 -14.44 3.53 21.14
CA GLU A 71 -14.72 3.77 19.74
C GLU A 71 -16.02 3.04 19.38
N VAL A 72 -17.03 3.77 18.90
CA VAL A 72 -18.32 3.19 18.55
C VAL A 72 -18.34 2.86 17.06
N LYS A 73 -18.77 1.64 16.74
CA LYS A 73 -18.99 1.20 15.37
C LYS A 73 -20.40 0.64 15.20
N PHE A 74 -20.94 0.87 14.01
CA PHE A 74 -22.31 0.50 13.67
C PHE A 74 -22.37 0.02 12.23
N THR A 75 -23.13 -1.04 11.98
CA THR A 75 -23.39 -1.56 10.64
C THR A 75 -24.79 -2.14 10.54
N GLU A 76 -25.46 -1.86 9.43
CA GLU A 76 -26.75 -2.48 9.08
C GLU A 76 -26.57 -3.84 8.39
N LYS A 77 -25.34 -4.17 7.99
CA LYS A 77 -25.00 -5.43 7.33
C LYS A 77 -24.66 -6.50 8.35
N ASP A 78 -24.77 -7.76 7.95
CA ASP A 78 -24.34 -8.89 8.79
C ASP A 78 -22.82 -9.10 8.69
N ASN A 79 -22.05 -8.17 9.25
CA ASN A 79 -20.59 -8.28 9.35
C ASN A 79 -20.06 -7.57 10.59
N TRP A 80 -18.83 -7.88 10.96
CA TRP A 80 -18.13 -7.29 12.10
C TRP A 80 -16.95 -6.42 11.69
N ARG A 81 -16.94 -5.96 10.43
CA ARG A 81 -15.80 -5.29 9.82
C ARG A 81 -16.14 -3.84 9.47
N SER A 82 -15.28 -2.91 9.87
CA SER A 82 -15.49 -1.49 9.60
C SER A 82 -14.19 -0.73 9.42
N VAL A 83 -14.28 0.42 8.75
CA VAL A 83 -13.20 1.42 8.70
C VAL A 83 -13.22 2.21 10.01
N ALA A 84 -12.05 2.44 10.57
CA ALA A 84 -11.85 3.12 11.84
C ALA A 84 -11.20 4.50 11.64
N ASN A 85 -10.57 5.01 12.69
CA ASN A 85 -9.83 6.26 12.72
C ASN A 85 -8.63 6.30 11.76
N SER A 86 -8.13 7.51 11.53
CA SER A 86 -6.89 7.72 10.78
C SER A 86 -5.69 7.24 11.59
N VAL A 87 -4.70 6.69 10.91
CA VAL A 87 -3.36 6.37 11.45
C VAL A 87 -2.68 7.58 12.10
N PHE A 88 -2.97 8.80 11.61
CA PHE A 88 -2.34 10.01 12.13
C PHE A 88 -2.83 10.36 13.53
N GLU A 89 -4.08 10.03 13.86
CA GLU A 89 -4.66 10.24 15.20
C GLU A 89 -4.52 11.68 15.73
N THR A 90 -4.61 12.67 14.83
CA THR A 90 -4.33 14.09 15.13
C THR A 90 -5.11 14.66 16.31
N PHE A 91 -6.36 14.20 16.49
CA PHE A 91 -7.26 14.64 17.55
C PHE A 91 -7.46 13.57 18.64
N ARG A 92 -6.45 12.71 18.86
CA ARG A 92 -6.49 11.70 19.92
C ARG A 92 -6.49 12.36 21.29
N ASN A 93 -7.42 11.95 22.16
CA ASN A 93 -7.38 12.31 23.56
C ASN A 93 -6.18 11.61 24.22
N LYS A 94 -5.21 12.39 24.68
CA LYS A 94 -3.96 11.89 25.29
C LYS A 94 -4.17 11.30 26.69
N GLU A 95 -5.27 11.64 27.35
CA GLU A 95 -5.61 11.12 28.68
C GLU A 95 -6.15 9.68 28.61
N VAL A 96 -6.60 9.25 27.43
CA VAL A 96 -7.05 7.87 27.22
C VAL A 96 -5.85 6.95 26.97
N VAL A 97 -5.75 5.93 27.81
CA VAL A 97 -4.74 4.88 27.76
C VAL A 97 -5.32 3.64 27.07
N PHE A 98 -6.47 3.16 27.52
CA PHE A 98 -7.07 1.91 27.01
C PHE A 98 -8.26 2.21 26.10
N ILE A 99 -8.19 1.75 24.84
CA ILE A 99 -9.27 1.94 23.87
C ILE A 99 -9.95 0.61 23.58
N TYR A 100 -11.28 0.60 23.64
CA TYR A 100 -12.14 -0.52 23.26
C TYR A 100 -13.04 -0.12 22.11
N VAL A 101 -13.40 -1.09 21.29
CA VAL A 101 -14.41 -0.93 20.25
C VAL A 101 -15.72 -1.49 20.78
N VAL A 102 -16.81 -0.72 20.71
CA VAL A 102 -18.18 -1.22 20.89
C VAL A 102 -18.84 -1.22 19.53
N PHE A 103 -19.11 -2.41 18.99
CA PHE A 103 -19.65 -2.58 17.65
C PHE A 103 -21.08 -3.11 17.72
N GLY A 104 -22.04 -2.36 17.17
CA GLY A 104 -23.40 -2.83 16.91
C GLY A 104 -23.59 -3.33 15.47
N LYS A 105 -23.96 -4.60 15.31
CA LYS A 105 -24.33 -5.22 14.03
C LYS A 105 -25.84 -5.44 14.00
N MET A 106 -26.54 -4.78 13.08
CA MET A 106 -28.01 -4.88 12.94
C MET A 106 -28.46 -5.85 11.86
N GLY A 107 -27.56 -6.25 10.94
CA GLY A 107 -27.87 -7.27 9.93
C GLY A 107 -27.84 -8.68 10.51
N GLY A 108 -28.60 -9.61 9.92
CA GLY A 108 -28.72 -10.97 10.44
C GLY A 108 -29.44 -10.99 11.79
N LEU A 109 -28.90 -11.72 12.77
CA LEU A 109 -29.32 -11.61 14.17
C LEU A 109 -28.63 -10.37 14.80
N PRO A 110 -29.39 -9.34 15.24
CA PRO A 110 -28.79 -8.17 15.85
C PRO A 110 -28.00 -8.51 17.11
N GLU A 111 -26.79 -7.98 17.21
CA GLU A 111 -25.87 -8.26 18.30
C GLU A 111 -24.94 -7.07 18.50
N VAL A 112 -24.52 -6.85 19.74
CA VAL A 112 -23.50 -5.88 20.11
C VAL A 112 -22.37 -6.58 20.83
N LYS A 113 -21.16 -6.35 20.36
CA LYS A 113 -19.93 -6.89 20.93
C LYS A 113 -18.98 -5.77 21.30
N TRP A 114 -18.04 -6.07 22.19
CA TRP A 114 -16.91 -5.21 22.47
C TRP A 114 -15.61 -6.01 22.47
N GLN A 115 -14.52 -5.34 22.11
CA GLN A 115 -13.18 -5.93 22.17
C GLN A 115 -12.13 -4.81 22.26
N SER A 116 -10.92 -5.14 22.74
CA SER A 116 -9.77 -4.21 22.76
C SER A 116 -9.45 -3.69 21.35
N TYR A 117 -9.24 -2.38 21.20
CA TYR A 117 -8.95 -1.75 19.91
C TYR A 117 -7.71 -2.37 19.25
N GLN A 118 -6.64 -2.59 20.03
CA GLN A 118 -5.40 -3.21 19.53
C GLN A 118 -5.66 -4.59 18.90
N GLU A 119 -6.59 -5.37 19.45
CA GLU A 119 -6.87 -6.72 18.95
C GLU A 119 -7.76 -6.70 17.70
N CYS A 120 -8.59 -5.66 17.55
CA CYS A 120 -9.55 -5.56 16.46
C CYS A 120 -8.94 -5.02 15.18
N VAL A 121 -7.90 -4.17 15.25
CA VAL A 121 -7.31 -3.58 14.05
C VAL A 121 -6.59 -4.65 13.25
N ILE A 122 -7.07 -4.93 12.03
CA ILE A 122 -6.58 -6.00 11.17
C ILE A 122 -5.77 -5.50 9.97
N HIS A 123 -5.99 -4.25 9.55
CA HIS A 123 -5.41 -3.73 8.31
C HIS A 123 -5.33 -2.20 8.30
N VAL A 124 -4.56 -1.66 7.35
CA VAL A 124 -4.55 -0.22 7.02
C VAL A 124 -4.95 -0.06 5.58
N ARG A 125 -6.02 0.71 5.33
CA ARG A 125 -6.38 1.16 4.00
C ARG A 125 -5.49 2.34 3.63
N THR A 126 -4.50 2.07 2.79
CA THR A 126 -3.61 3.11 2.26
C THR A 126 -4.43 4.03 1.36
N SER A 127 -4.46 5.32 1.69
CA SER A 127 -5.03 6.41 0.87
C SER A 127 -4.24 7.70 1.15
N HIS A 128 -4.72 8.87 0.72
CA HIS A 128 -4.13 10.17 1.09
C HIS A 128 -4.18 10.45 2.61
N VAL A 129 -5.18 9.87 3.29
CA VAL A 129 -5.26 9.81 4.76
C VAL A 129 -5.46 8.33 5.13
N PRO A 130 -4.39 7.59 5.46
CA PRO A 130 -4.50 6.18 5.77
C PRO A 130 -5.38 5.98 7.00
N ARG A 131 -6.29 5.00 6.92
CA ARG A 131 -7.22 4.64 8.00
C ARG A 131 -7.05 3.18 8.38
N PHE A 132 -7.20 2.91 9.67
CA PHE A 132 -7.28 1.55 10.15
C PHE A 132 -8.58 0.89 9.70
N GLU A 133 -8.52 -0.42 9.57
CA GLU A 133 -9.67 -1.28 9.39
C GLU A 133 -9.68 -2.28 10.54
N LEU A 134 -10.85 -2.42 11.16
CA LEU A 134 -11.05 -3.29 12.31
C LEU A 134 -12.05 -4.40 12.00
N GLU A 135 -11.91 -5.50 12.72
CA GLU A 135 -12.82 -6.64 12.71
C GLU A 135 -12.90 -7.24 14.13
N ILE A 136 -14.12 -7.42 14.66
CA ILE A 136 -14.32 -8.12 15.94
C ILE A 136 -14.06 -9.62 15.74
N ASP A 137 -13.47 -10.28 16.74
CA ASP A 137 -13.09 -11.70 16.71
C ASP A 137 -12.07 -12.03 15.59
N ALA A 138 -11.23 -11.06 15.24
CA ALA A 138 -10.16 -11.25 14.27
C ALA A 138 -9.14 -12.32 14.71
N LYS A 139 -8.60 -13.07 13.74
CA LYS A 139 -7.61 -14.13 14.02
C LYS A 139 -6.25 -13.60 14.48
N SER A 140 -5.87 -12.42 14.01
CA SER A 140 -4.61 -11.74 14.36
C SER A 140 -4.74 -10.27 14.03
N SER A 141 -4.15 -9.43 14.89
CA SER A 141 -4.15 -7.99 14.69
C SER A 141 -2.99 -7.53 13.78
N LEU A 142 -3.15 -6.35 13.20
CA LEU A 142 -2.10 -5.63 12.49
C LEU A 142 -0.89 -5.38 13.41
N PHE A 143 -1.13 -5.05 14.68
CA PHE A 143 -0.10 -4.74 15.66
C PHE A 143 0.77 -5.96 15.99
N GLU A 144 0.18 -7.14 16.10
CA GLU A 144 0.92 -8.42 16.17
C GLU A 144 1.79 -8.64 14.93
N GLN A 145 1.24 -8.41 13.74
CA GLN A 145 1.96 -8.58 12.47
C GLN A 145 3.12 -7.60 12.33
N MET A 146 2.95 -6.38 12.82
CA MET A 146 4.00 -5.34 12.89
C MET A 146 4.95 -5.51 14.08
N LYS A 147 4.67 -6.45 15.00
CA LYS A 147 5.44 -6.70 16.23
C LYS A 147 5.64 -5.44 17.09
N ILE A 148 4.60 -4.64 17.23
CA ILE A 148 4.57 -3.43 18.07
C ILE A 148 3.21 -3.34 18.76
N SER A 149 3.16 -2.89 20.01
CA SER A 149 1.88 -2.62 20.69
C SER A 149 1.20 -1.39 20.08
N TYR A 150 -0.12 -1.26 20.25
CA TYR A 150 -0.84 -0.06 19.85
C TYR A 150 -0.38 1.16 20.66
N ASP A 151 -0.16 1.00 21.97
CA ASP A 151 0.27 2.08 22.85
C ASP A 151 1.60 2.66 22.38
N ASP A 152 2.59 1.80 22.10
CA ASP A 152 3.89 2.21 21.57
C ASP A 152 3.76 2.81 20.16
N PHE A 153 2.91 2.24 19.32
CA PHE A 153 2.69 2.73 17.97
C PHE A 153 2.07 4.13 17.97
N SER A 154 1.07 4.37 18.83
CA SER A 154 0.25 5.60 18.85
C SER A 154 1.06 6.86 19.15
N VAL A 155 2.13 6.74 19.94
CA VAL A 155 3.03 7.84 20.34
C VAL A 155 4.15 8.11 19.35
N LEU A 156 4.34 7.27 18.34
CA LEU A 156 5.39 7.47 17.35
C LEU A 156 5.12 8.71 16.47
N PRO A 157 6.19 9.43 16.04
CA PRO A 157 6.10 10.38 14.94
C PRO A 157 5.51 9.73 13.68
N ILE A 158 4.82 10.53 12.86
CA ILE A 158 4.12 10.05 11.65
C ILE A 158 5.08 9.31 10.72
N GLU A 159 6.32 9.77 10.58
CA GLU A 159 7.33 9.15 9.72
C GLU A 159 7.64 7.72 10.15
N LYS A 160 7.72 7.47 11.47
CA LYS A 160 7.94 6.15 12.05
C LYS A 160 6.69 5.27 11.96
N LYS A 161 5.49 5.82 12.20
CA LYS A 161 4.21 5.10 11.98
C LYS A 161 4.13 4.58 10.53
N MET A 162 4.44 5.44 9.57
CA MET A 162 4.41 5.09 8.15
C MET A 162 5.46 4.05 7.77
N ARG A 163 6.60 3.98 8.46
CA ARG A 163 7.59 2.91 8.25
C ARG A 163 7.02 1.53 8.56
N TYR A 164 6.38 1.36 9.71
CA TYR A 164 5.72 0.10 10.07
C TYR A 164 4.65 -0.31 9.05
N ILE A 165 3.84 0.65 8.60
CA ILE A 165 2.79 0.40 7.59
C ILE A 165 3.39 -0.01 6.24
N ARG A 166 4.50 0.62 5.83
CA ARG A 166 5.22 0.25 4.60
C ARG A 166 5.79 -1.16 4.70
N GLU A 167 6.49 -1.49 5.78
CA GLU A 167 7.08 -2.81 5.98
C GLU A 167 5.98 -3.89 5.98
N TYR A 168 4.86 -3.63 6.66
CA TYR A 168 3.67 -4.46 6.61
C TYR A 168 3.10 -4.63 5.19
N ALA A 169 2.97 -3.55 4.43
CA ALA A 169 2.43 -3.62 3.06
C ALA A 169 3.38 -4.37 2.11
N LYS A 170 4.69 -4.12 2.21
CA LYS A 170 5.73 -4.80 1.41
C LYS A 170 5.72 -6.31 1.63
N ALA A 171 5.55 -6.77 2.87
CA ALA A 171 5.49 -8.20 3.19
C ALA A 171 4.30 -8.93 2.55
N ARG A 172 3.29 -8.21 2.05
CA ARG A 172 2.07 -8.77 1.43
C ARG A 172 2.06 -8.70 -0.09
N LEU A 173 3.07 -8.07 -0.71
CA LEU A 173 3.17 -7.97 -2.17
C LEU A 173 3.47 -9.35 -2.76
N LYS A 174 2.77 -9.70 -3.84
CA LYS A 174 3.11 -10.87 -4.65
C LYS A 174 4.32 -10.58 -5.54
N GLU A 175 4.93 -11.63 -6.08
CA GLU A 175 6.00 -11.49 -7.05
C GLU A 175 5.54 -10.64 -8.25
N GLY A 176 6.23 -9.51 -8.48
CA GLY A 176 5.90 -8.54 -9.53
C GLY A 176 4.96 -7.40 -9.13
N GLU A 177 4.37 -7.42 -7.91
CA GLU A 177 3.62 -6.28 -7.38
C GLU A 177 4.56 -5.26 -6.75
N ARG A 178 4.30 -3.96 -6.96
CA ARG A 178 5.05 -2.86 -6.35
C ARG A 178 4.09 -1.86 -5.70
N LEU A 179 4.54 -1.23 -4.62
CA LEU A 179 3.81 -0.11 -4.03
C LEU A 179 3.89 1.08 -4.97
N TRP A 180 2.73 1.56 -5.42
CA TRP A 180 2.61 2.74 -6.30
C TRP A 180 2.84 4.06 -5.54
N TRP A 181 2.82 4.03 -4.20
CA TRP A 181 3.17 5.15 -3.34
C TRP A 181 3.72 4.68 -2.00
N ILE A 182 4.77 5.36 -1.56
CA ILE A 182 5.12 5.86 -0.22
C ILE A 182 6.66 5.88 -0.22
N GLU A 183 7.20 7.07 -0.47
CA GLU A 183 8.63 7.37 -0.43
C GLU A 183 9.25 6.90 0.88
N GLU A 184 10.44 6.31 0.77
CA GLU A 184 11.09 5.68 1.91
C GLU A 184 12.07 6.61 2.63
N LYS A 185 12.52 7.72 2.03
CA LYS A 185 13.61 8.52 2.61
C LYS A 185 13.56 10.00 2.22
N PRO A 186 13.79 10.92 3.18
CA PRO A 186 14.07 12.33 2.89
C PRO A 186 15.44 12.56 2.18
N GLU A 187 16.26 11.52 2.02
CA GLU A 187 17.61 11.60 1.42
C GLU A 187 17.70 11.02 -0.01
N GLN A 188 16.62 10.48 -0.56
CA GLN A 188 16.58 10.04 -1.95
C GLN A 188 15.71 11.03 -2.73
N GLU A 189 16.35 11.90 -3.52
CA GLU A 189 15.72 12.86 -4.44
C GLU A 189 15.04 12.15 -5.61
N HIS A 190 14.12 11.22 -5.34
CA HIS A 190 13.19 10.72 -6.35
C HIS A 190 11.88 11.48 -6.18
N THR A 191 11.92 12.80 -6.38
CA THR A 191 10.70 13.62 -6.42
C THR A 191 9.98 13.34 -7.72
N LEU A 192 8.99 12.44 -7.68
CA LEU A 192 8.10 12.25 -8.81
C LEU A 192 7.25 13.51 -8.98
N PRO A 193 6.93 13.91 -10.23
CA PRO A 193 5.89 14.90 -10.46
C PRO A 193 4.59 14.43 -9.80
N ILE A 194 3.88 15.34 -9.12
CA ILE A 194 2.57 15.06 -8.51
C ILE A 194 1.56 14.53 -9.55
N GLN A 195 1.74 14.89 -10.82
CA GLN A 195 0.92 14.45 -11.93
C GLN A 195 1.56 13.27 -12.66
N VAL A 196 0.77 12.21 -12.87
CA VAL A 196 1.13 11.14 -13.80
C VAL A 196 1.13 11.70 -15.22
N ARG A 197 2.23 11.52 -15.94
CA ARG A 197 2.39 11.93 -17.35
C ARG A 197 2.14 10.76 -18.27
N LEU A 198 1.57 11.01 -19.45
CA LEU A 198 1.43 9.97 -20.47
C LEU A 198 2.74 9.81 -21.24
N TYR A 199 3.19 8.58 -21.42
CA TYR A 199 4.41 8.29 -22.19
C TYR A 199 4.34 8.87 -23.61
N THR A 200 3.15 8.91 -24.22
CA THR A 200 2.92 9.46 -25.56
C THR A 200 3.22 10.95 -25.68
N GLU A 201 3.12 11.70 -24.59
CA GLU A 201 3.30 13.16 -24.56
C GLU A 201 4.75 13.58 -24.30
N LEU A 202 5.61 12.63 -23.92
CA LEU A 202 7.02 12.90 -23.64
C LEU A 202 7.80 13.29 -24.90
N SER A 203 8.89 14.02 -24.70
CA SER A 203 9.85 14.34 -25.76
C SER A 203 10.52 13.07 -26.30
N GLN A 204 11.02 13.10 -27.54
CA GLN A 204 11.65 11.91 -28.14
C GLN A 204 12.93 11.49 -27.39
N SER A 205 13.72 12.44 -26.91
CA SER A 205 14.92 12.15 -26.10
C SER A 205 14.55 11.46 -24.78
N GLU A 206 13.51 11.95 -24.10
CA GLU A 206 13.03 11.35 -22.85
C GLU A 206 12.44 9.96 -23.08
N LYS A 207 11.65 9.77 -24.14
CA LYS A 207 11.15 8.44 -24.55
C LYS A 207 12.28 7.45 -24.74
N ARG A 208 13.34 7.83 -25.47
CA ARG A 208 14.50 6.96 -25.73
C ARG A 208 15.25 6.62 -24.44
N LYS A 209 15.49 7.62 -23.57
CA LYS A 209 16.10 7.41 -22.25
C LYS A 209 15.31 6.41 -21.41
N LEU A 210 14.02 6.66 -21.20
CA LEU A 210 13.16 5.82 -20.38
C LEU A 210 13.02 4.40 -20.94
N ARG A 211 12.96 4.27 -22.27
CA ARG A 211 12.95 2.97 -22.94
C ARG A 211 14.25 2.21 -22.70
N ALA A 212 15.40 2.88 -22.72
CA ALA A 212 16.69 2.26 -22.47
C ALA A 212 16.85 1.81 -21.00
N GLU A 213 16.48 2.65 -20.05
CA GLU A 213 16.49 2.30 -18.62
C GLU A 213 15.57 1.10 -18.34
N ALA A 214 14.35 1.11 -18.89
CA ALA A 214 13.41 0.02 -18.75
C ALA A 214 13.90 -1.27 -19.42
N SER A 215 14.49 -1.19 -20.63
CA SER A 215 15.11 -2.33 -21.31
C SER A 215 16.22 -2.95 -20.46
N LEU A 216 17.08 -2.10 -19.88
CA LEU A 216 18.18 -2.53 -19.04
C LEU A 216 17.66 -3.22 -17.78
N LEU A 217 16.67 -2.67 -17.07
CA LEU A 217 16.17 -3.31 -15.86
C LEU A 217 15.38 -4.60 -16.13
N CYS A 218 14.73 -4.71 -17.30
CA CYS A 218 13.75 -5.76 -17.58
C CYS A 218 14.20 -6.67 -18.74
N PRO A 219 15.22 -7.55 -18.58
CA PRO A 219 15.69 -8.42 -19.65
C PRO A 219 14.60 -9.36 -20.20
N LYS A 220 13.55 -9.66 -19.44
CA LYS A 220 12.41 -10.51 -19.85
C LYS A 220 11.68 -10.00 -21.11
N ILE A 221 11.85 -8.73 -21.50
CA ILE A 221 11.25 -8.20 -22.73
C ILE A 221 11.62 -9.02 -23.97
N VAL A 222 12.83 -9.62 -24.02
CA VAL A 222 13.30 -10.43 -25.16
C VAL A 222 12.66 -11.81 -25.27
N ALA A 223 11.84 -12.20 -24.29
CA ALA A 223 11.17 -13.49 -24.28
C ALA A 223 10.18 -13.65 -25.45
N GLY A 224 9.83 -14.91 -25.77
CA GLY A 224 8.94 -15.23 -26.88
C GLY A 224 7.59 -14.50 -26.82
N SER A 225 6.95 -14.30 -27.97
CA SER A 225 5.69 -13.53 -28.10
C SER A 225 4.52 -14.11 -27.29
N ARG A 226 4.56 -15.41 -26.98
CA ARG A 226 3.53 -16.11 -26.18
C ARG A 226 3.69 -15.91 -24.67
N VAL A 227 4.82 -15.35 -24.20
CA VAL A 227 5.03 -15.11 -22.77
C VAL A 227 4.17 -13.93 -22.33
N LYS A 228 3.15 -14.24 -21.53
CA LYS A 228 2.27 -13.24 -20.91
C LYS A 228 3.07 -12.34 -19.98
N ASN A 229 2.63 -11.10 -19.82
CA ASN A 229 3.12 -10.16 -18.82
C ASN A 229 4.62 -9.76 -18.91
N LYS A 230 5.33 -10.10 -20.00
CA LYS A 230 6.77 -9.79 -20.12
C LYS A 230 7.13 -8.29 -20.19
N TYR A 231 6.13 -7.42 -20.31
CA TYR A 231 6.27 -5.96 -20.29
C TYR A 231 5.72 -5.31 -19.01
N ASN A 232 5.21 -6.09 -18.06
CA ASN A 232 4.62 -5.54 -16.83
C ASN A 232 5.67 -4.80 -16.00
N ASP A 233 6.88 -5.36 -15.86
CA ASP A 233 7.96 -4.73 -15.10
C ASP A 233 8.40 -3.39 -15.72
N VAL A 234 8.32 -3.27 -17.05
CA VAL A 234 8.56 -2.01 -17.75
C VAL A 234 7.48 -1.00 -17.40
N ALA A 235 6.20 -1.38 -17.54
CA ALA A 235 5.10 -0.47 -17.24
C ALA A 235 5.14 0.00 -15.78
N MET A 236 5.46 -0.92 -14.85
CA MET A 236 5.62 -0.61 -13.44
C MET A 236 6.82 0.31 -13.20
N TYR A 237 7.98 0.04 -13.79
CA TYR A 237 9.16 0.90 -13.66
C TYR A 237 8.87 2.35 -14.07
N LEU A 238 8.27 2.53 -15.25
CA LEU A 238 7.93 3.85 -15.77
C LEU A 238 6.94 4.59 -14.86
N LEU A 239 5.96 3.86 -14.33
CA LEU A 239 4.95 4.45 -13.44
C LEU A 239 5.54 4.80 -12.07
N THR A 240 6.28 3.90 -11.42
CA THR A 240 6.70 4.06 -10.03
C THR A 240 7.97 4.88 -9.85
N TYR A 241 8.86 4.95 -10.85
CA TYR A 241 10.12 5.72 -10.75
C TYR A 241 10.15 6.97 -11.62
N HIS A 242 9.22 7.10 -12.57
CA HIS A 242 9.16 8.29 -13.43
C HIS A 242 7.80 8.96 -13.44
N GLY A 243 6.78 8.41 -12.76
CA GLY A 243 5.42 8.93 -12.79
C GLY A 243 4.83 8.90 -14.21
N VAL A 244 5.30 7.99 -15.06
CA VAL A 244 4.93 7.90 -16.47
C VAL A 244 4.05 6.69 -16.73
N LEU A 245 2.83 6.93 -17.17
CA LEU A 245 1.92 5.88 -17.61
C LEU A 245 2.20 5.49 -19.07
N ALA A 246 2.63 4.25 -19.28
CA ALA A 246 2.82 3.64 -20.59
C ALA A 246 1.79 2.54 -20.85
N SER A 247 0.56 2.93 -21.21
CA SER A 247 -0.53 1.99 -21.53
C SER A 247 -0.20 1.05 -22.70
N GLN A 248 0.72 1.48 -23.57
CA GLN A 248 1.22 0.81 -24.77
C GLN A 248 2.59 0.13 -24.56
N ALA A 249 2.92 -0.32 -23.34
CA ALA A 249 4.24 -0.85 -22.99
C ALA A 249 4.80 -1.90 -23.99
N ARG A 250 3.96 -2.79 -24.53
CA ARG A 250 4.37 -3.77 -25.56
C ARG A 250 4.93 -3.09 -26.82
N ASP A 251 4.21 -2.08 -27.30
CA ASP A 251 4.48 -1.44 -28.59
C ASP A 251 5.79 -0.63 -28.53
N LEU A 252 6.25 -0.25 -27.34
CA LEU A 252 7.56 0.38 -27.14
C LEU A 252 8.75 -0.50 -27.56
N PHE A 253 8.55 -1.82 -27.68
CA PHE A 253 9.63 -2.76 -28.01
C PHE A 253 9.36 -3.60 -29.25
N SER A 254 8.10 -3.78 -29.64
CA SER A 254 7.73 -4.67 -30.75
C SER A 254 6.92 -4.02 -31.87
N ALA A 255 6.62 -2.72 -31.79
CA ALA A 255 5.94 -2.04 -32.89
C ALA A 255 6.90 -1.69 -34.03
N GLY A 256 6.36 -1.58 -35.23
CA GLY A 256 7.13 -1.15 -36.40
C GLY A 256 7.72 0.26 -36.25
N SER A 257 7.04 1.16 -35.53
CA SER A 257 7.50 2.53 -35.29
C SER A 257 8.81 2.63 -34.51
N VAL A 258 9.12 1.62 -33.68
CA VAL A 258 10.38 1.55 -32.92
C VAL A 258 11.41 0.67 -33.62
N ALA A 259 10.97 -0.43 -34.23
CA ALA A 259 11.87 -1.38 -34.90
C ALA A 259 12.41 -0.88 -36.25
N MET A 260 11.75 0.12 -36.84
CA MET A 260 12.14 0.72 -38.12
C MET A 260 12.55 2.19 -37.98
N ALA A 261 12.86 2.65 -36.78
CA ALA A 261 13.24 4.05 -36.53
C ALA A 261 14.56 4.43 -37.23
N SER A 262 15.50 3.49 -37.30
CA SER A 262 16.81 3.64 -37.94
C SER A 262 16.93 2.89 -39.29
N ASP A 263 16.01 1.97 -39.59
CA ASP A 263 15.98 1.17 -40.83
C ASP A 263 14.53 0.85 -41.26
N SER A 264 14.11 1.39 -42.39
CA SER A 264 12.76 1.28 -42.96
C SER A 264 12.38 -0.12 -43.48
N ILE A 265 13.30 -1.08 -43.49
CA ILE A 265 13.05 -2.44 -44.04
C ILE A 265 12.00 -3.17 -43.19
N ARG A 266 10.98 -3.73 -43.83
CA ARG A 266 9.96 -4.55 -43.14
C ARG A 266 10.43 -6.00 -42.93
N GLY A 267 9.96 -6.61 -41.85
CA GLY A 267 10.29 -7.99 -41.49
C GLY A 267 11.52 -8.12 -40.60
N GLY A 268 11.75 -9.33 -40.08
CA GLY A 268 12.82 -9.61 -39.11
C GLY A 268 12.38 -9.46 -37.64
N LEU A 269 13.35 -9.56 -36.74
CA LEU A 269 13.11 -9.55 -35.30
C LEU A 269 13.03 -8.10 -34.78
N TYR A 270 11.81 -7.58 -34.65
CA TYR A 270 11.57 -6.17 -34.30
C TYR A 270 12.17 -5.76 -32.96
N ILE A 271 12.15 -6.65 -31.96
CA ILE A 271 12.73 -6.36 -30.65
C ILE A 271 14.26 -6.22 -30.70
N HIS A 272 14.93 -7.02 -31.53
CA HIS A 272 16.36 -6.89 -31.75
C HIS A 272 16.68 -5.49 -32.29
N ARG A 273 16.04 -5.08 -33.39
CA ARG A 273 16.24 -3.75 -33.97
C ARG A 273 15.89 -2.62 -33.02
N ALA A 274 14.79 -2.76 -32.30
CA ALA A 274 14.35 -1.78 -31.33
C ALA A 274 15.36 -1.61 -30.20
N LEU A 275 16.09 -2.66 -29.80
CA LEU A 275 17.16 -2.60 -28.80
C LEU A 275 18.48 -2.08 -29.38
N SER A 276 18.86 -2.54 -30.58
CA SER A 276 20.04 -2.05 -31.29
C SER A 276 20.01 -0.53 -31.46
N ASP A 277 18.82 0.02 -31.73
CA ASP A 277 18.60 1.45 -31.86
C ASP A 277 18.90 2.25 -30.58
N ILE A 278 18.87 1.67 -29.38
CA ILE A 278 19.10 2.36 -28.10
C ILE A 278 20.28 1.79 -27.29
N GLU A 279 21.22 1.11 -27.94
CA GLU A 279 22.38 0.54 -27.24
C GLU A 279 23.20 1.58 -26.48
N ASP A 280 23.38 2.77 -27.07
CA ASP A 280 24.16 3.85 -26.44
C ASP A 280 23.46 4.38 -25.18
N GLU A 281 22.14 4.58 -25.25
CA GLU A 281 21.35 4.97 -24.08
C GLU A 281 21.34 3.87 -23.01
N MET A 282 21.32 2.58 -23.39
CA MET A 282 21.41 1.46 -22.44
C MET A 282 22.78 1.41 -21.75
N ILE A 283 23.87 1.65 -22.48
CA ILE A 283 25.22 1.75 -21.91
C ILE A 283 25.30 2.93 -20.95
N ASN A 284 24.71 4.07 -21.31
CA ASN A 284 24.67 5.23 -20.42
C ASN A 284 23.87 4.92 -19.14
N ALA A 285 22.68 4.33 -19.27
CA ALA A 285 21.86 3.90 -18.14
C ALA A 285 22.60 2.92 -17.22
N ALA A 286 23.35 1.96 -17.78
CA ALA A 286 24.18 1.04 -17.01
C ALA A 286 25.24 1.76 -16.17
N LYS A 287 25.77 2.90 -16.63
CA LYS A 287 26.75 3.70 -15.90
C LYS A 287 26.12 4.56 -14.80
N THR A 288 24.96 5.15 -15.06
CA THR A 288 24.40 6.22 -14.23
C THR A 288 23.31 5.79 -13.26
N MET A 289 22.61 4.68 -13.53
CA MET A 289 21.50 4.24 -12.67
C MET A 289 22.00 3.73 -11.31
N GLU A 290 21.22 4.01 -10.27
CA GLU A 290 21.50 3.59 -8.91
C GLU A 290 21.52 2.07 -8.76
N ASP A 291 22.44 1.56 -7.93
CA ASP A 291 22.59 0.12 -7.69
C ASP A 291 21.35 -0.52 -7.06
N ALA A 292 20.59 0.25 -6.26
CA ALA A 292 19.36 -0.21 -5.62
C ALA A 292 18.33 -0.76 -6.63
N LEU A 293 18.24 -0.17 -7.84
CA LEU A 293 17.36 -0.64 -8.90
C LEU A 293 17.76 -2.03 -9.40
N PHE A 294 19.05 -2.35 -9.46
CA PHE A 294 19.53 -3.66 -9.90
C PHE A 294 19.32 -4.72 -8.81
N VAL A 295 19.55 -4.37 -7.55
CA VAL A 295 19.19 -5.24 -6.41
C VAL A 295 17.69 -5.55 -6.43
N GLU A 296 16.86 -4.56 -6.77
CA GLU A 296 15.41 -4.73 -6.80
C GLU A 296 14.92 -5.57 -7.99
N TYR A 297 15.42 -5.30 -9.20
CA TYR A 297 14.96 -5.94 -10.45
C TYR A 297 15.70 -7.23 -10.80
N TRP A 298 17.00 -7.33 -10.50
CA TRP A 298 17.83 -8.50 -10.81
C TRP A 298 18.10 -9.39 -9.59
N LYS A 299 17.73 -8.93 -8.37
CA LYS A 299 18.00 -9.60 -7.10
C LYS A 299 19.49 -9.73 -6.77
N GLU A 300 20.33 -8.90 -7.40
CA GLU A 300 21.77 -8.88 -7.19
C GLU A 300 22.34 -7.47 -7.46
N SER A 301 23.42 -7.13 -6.76
CA SER A 301 24.20 -5.92 -7.02
C SER A 301 25.23 -6.21 -8.11
N VAL A 302 25.34 -5.29 -9.09
CA VAL A 302 26.26 -5.46 -10.23
C VAL A 302 27.00 -4.15 -10.49
N PRO A 303 28.34 -4.15 -10.45
CA PRO A 303 29.13 -2.96 -10.77
C PRO A 303 28.80 -2.38 -12.16
N PRO A 304 28.79 -1.05 -12.33
CA PRO A 304 28.39 -0.39 -13.58
C PRO A 304 29.02 -0.96 -14.85
N ASN A 305 30.33 -1.25 -14.82
CA ASN A 305 31.09 -1.80 -15.94
C ASN A 305 30.75 -3.27 -16.28
N LYS A 306 29.98 -3.97 -15.45
CA LYS A 306 29.56 -5.35 -15.67
C LYS A 306 28.08 -5.49 -16.02
N ARG A 307 27.29 -4.41 -15.90
CA ARG A 307 25.83 -4.47 -16.05
C ARG A 307 25.38 -4.88 -17.45
N ILE A 308 25.98 -4.39 -18.53
CA ILE A 308 25.59 -4.82 -19.89
C ILE A 308 25.90 -6.30 -20.10
N LYS A 309 27.09 -6.76 -19.71
CA LYS A 309 27.45 -8.18 -19.79
C LYS A 309 26.45 -9.04 -19.02
N ARG A 310 26.11 -8.63 -17.78
CA ARG A 310 25.14 -9.36 -16.96
C ARG A 310 23.74 -9.34 -17.57
N TRP A 311 23.32 -8.20 -18.12
CA TRP A 311 22.06 -8.07 -18.81
C TRP A 311 21.96 -9.05 -19.98
N LEU A 312 23.04 -9.21 -20.78
CA LEU A 312 23.07 -10.18 -21.88
C LEU A 312 22.95 -11.62 -21.39
N GLU A 313 23.59 -11.99 -20.28
CA GLU A 313 23.42 -13.32 -19.66
C GLU A 313 21.96 -13.57 -19.23
N LEU A 314 21.29 -12.56 -18.66
CA LEU A 314 19.88 -12.65 -18.28
C LEU A 314 18.97 -12.69 -19.51
N ALA A 315 19.27 -11.88 -20.54
CA ALA A 315 18.50 -11.79 -21.77
C ALA A 315 18.58 -13.11 -22.56
N ASP A 316 19.76 -13.72 -22.68
CA ASP A 316 19.95 -15.01 -23.35
C ASP A 316 19.13 -16.14 -22.70
N ARG A 317 18.99 -16.13 -21.37
CA ARG A 317 18.14 -17.10 -20.65
C ARG A 317 16.65 -16.92 -20.93
N ASN A 318 16.23 -15.70 -21.27
CA ASN A 318 14.82 -15.37 -21.52
C ASN A 318 14.46 -15.48 -23.01
N ALA A 319 15.41 -15.21 -23.90
CA ALA A 319 15.18 -15.15 -25.33
C ALA A 319 14.78 -16.52 -25.90
N THR A 320 13.97 -16.50 -26.97
CA THR A 320 13.58 -17.73 -27.68
C THR A 320 13.73 -17.49 -29.18
N GLY A 321 14.47 -18.36 -29.85
CA GLY A 321 14.70 -18.28 -31.30
C GLY A 321 15.75 -17.27 -31.74
N TRP A 322 16.48 -16.65 -30.79
CA TRP A 322 17.65 -15.81 -31.04
C TRP A 322 18.48 -15.69 -29.77
N LYS A 323 19.71 -15.19 -29.87
CA LYS A 323 20.62 -14.99 -28.74
C LYS A 323 21.10 -13.53 -28.69
N PRO A 324 20.54 -12.71 -27.79
CA PRO A 324 20.92 -11.30 -27.62
C PRO A 324 22.42 -11.05 -27.57
N SER A 325 23.20 -11.87 -26.86
CA SER A 325 24.65 -11.71 -26.74
C SER A 325 25.43 -11.89 -28.05
N GLU A 326 24.83 -12.49 -29.07
CA GLU A 326 25.48 -12.73 -30.37
C GLU A 326 25.21 -11.62 -31.38
N VAL A 327 24.33 -10.66 -31.07
CA VAL A 327 23.88 -9.63 -32.03
C VAL A 327 23.84 -8.22 -31.46
N LEU A 328 23.67 -8.05 -30.15
CA LEU A 328 23.64 -6.73 -29.50
C LEU A 328 25.02 -6.35 -28.97
N PHE A 329 25.31 -5.04 -28.97
CA PHE A 329 26.50 -4.41 -28.40
C PHE A 329 27.85 -4.85 -29.01
N LEU A 330 27.87 -5.59 -30.12
CA LEU A 330 29.09 -6.15 -30.72
C LEU A 330 30.13 -5.09 -31.11
N ASN A 331 29.67 -3.90 -31.50
CA ASN A 331 30.52 -2.79 -31.94
C ASN A 331 30.76 -1.74 -30.85
N LYS A 332 30.42 -2.04 -29.59
CA LYS A 332 30.49 -1.09 -28.48
C LYS A 332 31.65 -1.43 -27.55
N LYS A 333 32.35 -0.41 -27.03
CA LYS A 333 33.33 -0.58 -25.94
C LYS A 333 32.56 -0.60 -24.62
N LEU A 334 32.39 -1.79 -24.04
CA LEU A 334 31.66 -2.03 -22.78
C LEU A 334 32.50 -1.70 -21.54
#